data_AF-A0A1M6UK73-F1
#
_entry.id   AF-A0A1M6UK73-F1
#
_cell.length_a   1.000
_cell.length_b   1.000
_cell.length_c   1.000
_cell.angle_alpha   90.00
_cell.angle_beta   90.00
_cell.angle_gamma   90.00
#
_symmetry.space_group_name_H-M   'P 1'
#
loop_
_entity.id
_entity.type
_entity.pdbx_description
1 polymer ?
#
loop_
_entity_poly.entity_id
_entity_poly.type
_entity_poly.pdbx_seq_one_letter_code
_entity_poly.pdbx_strand_id
1 'polypeptide(L)'
;MTRETLEEMITIGVEFLTVAIFLVFVVNFVGIKKDFAEVKNNKTATAHQVRQYREFGKYETGFSPKTEAANYKSECLYADDVLEAIRNYRDGSIEIYVDKPNSTGVPIHLTTGDAEQNPSNYSLEVLTSTAKGVDLSALFHPYLIYNGSDVTDPSYYNNYSSGTVTGIAFIRY
;
A
#
# COMPACT_ATOMS: atom_id res chain seq x y z
N MET A 1 58.34 7.17 47.35
CA MET A 1 57.74 7.51 46.04
C MET A 1 58.70 8.45 45.34
N THR A 2 59.30 8.02 44.24
CA THR A 2 60.27 8.84 43.48
C THR A 2 59.51 9.73 42.51
N ARG A 3 60.10 10.86 42.10
CA ARG A 3 59.47 11.84 41.21
C ARG A 3 59.03 11.20 39.88
N GLU A 4 59.83 10.26 39.37
CA GLU A 4 59.52 9.45 38.18
C GLU A 4 58.25 8.60 38.35
N THR A 5 58.06 7.94 39.52
CA THR A 5 56.83 7.16 39.78
C THR A 5 55.58 8.03 39.86
N LEU A 6 55.71 9.32 40.19
CA LEU A 6 54.59 10.24 40.25
C LEU A 6 54.21 10.77 38.86
N GLU A 7 55.21 11.02 38.01
CA GLU A 7 55.03 11.42 36.61
C GLU A 7 54.40 10.30 35.78
N GLU A 8 54.85 9.05 35.92
CA GLU A 8 54.23 7.89 35.25
C GLU A 8 52.76 7.70 35.67
N MET A 9 52.45 7.88 36.96
CA MET A 9 51.08 7.72 37.46
C MET A 9 50.14 8.80 36.91
N ILE A 10 50.63 10.02 36.74
CA ILE A 10 49.88 11.12 36.13
C ILE A 10 49.64 10.82 34.64
N THR A 11 50.66 10.37 33.91
CA THR A 11 50.53 10.02 32.49
C THR A 11 49.50 8.92 32.26
N ILE A 12 49.55 7.83 33.04
CA ILE A 12 48.57 6.74 32.98
C ILE A 12 47.16 7.27 33.28
N GLY A 13 47.01 8.14 34.28
CA GLY A 13 45.72 8.75 34.61
C GLY A 13 45.14 9.60 33.48
N VAL A 14 45.97 10.38 32.79
CA VAL A 14 45.58 11.20 31.64
C VAL A 14 45.21 10.33 30.44
N GLU A 15 45.96 9.26 30.17
CA GLU A 15 45.65 8.31 29.09
C GLU A 15 44.28 7.64 29.31
N PHE A 16 44.01 7.16 30.52
CA PHE A 16 42.70 6.57 30.86
C PHE A 16 41.54 7.57 30.72
N LEU A 17 41.74 8.83 31.16
CA LEU A 17 40.75 9.88 30.99
C LEU A 17 40.46 10.13 29.51
N THR A 18 41.50 10.15 28.68
CA THR A 18 41.38 10.40 27.24
C THR A 18 40.61 9.26 26.54
N VAL A 19 40.88 8.00 26.90
CA VAL A 19 40.14 6.84 26.39
C VAL A 19 38.67 6.87 26.83
N ALA A 20 38.39 7.25 28.08
CA ALA A 20 37.02 7.34 28.59
C ALA A 20 36.20 8.40 27.83
N ILE A 21 36.79 9.57 27.57
CA ILE A 21 36.16 10.63 26.76
C ILE A 21 35.89 10.12 25.35
N PHE A 22 36.87 9.47 24.71
CA PHE A 22 36.70 8.89 23.37
C PHE A 22 35.55 7.87 23.32
N LEU A 23 35.44 6.99 24.31
CA LEU A 23 34.35 6.00 24.39
C LEU A 23 32.97 6.66 24.49
N VAL A 24 32.83 7.74 25.28
CA VAL A 24 31.58 8.51 25.37
C VAL A 24 31.22 9.10 24.00
N PHE A 25 32.19 9.62 23.25
CA PHE A 25 31.96 10.11 21.90
C PHE A 25 31.51 9.00 20.94
N VAL A 26 32.15 7.82 21.00
CA VAL A 26 31.79 6.68 20.14
C VAL A 26 30.36 6.20 20.41
N VAL A 27 29.96 6.06 21.68
CA VAL A 27 28.60 5.63 22.05
C VAL A 27 27.56 6.62 21.54
N ASN A 28 27.78 7.93 21.75
CA ASN A 28 26.88 8.97 21.23
C ASN A 28 26.80 8.95 19.69
N PHE A 29 27.93 8.75 19.00
CA PHE A 29 27.96 8.68 17.54
C PHE A 29 27.23 7.45 16.99
N VAL A 30 27.29 6.30 17.68
CA VAL A 30 26.51 5.11 17.34
C VAL A 30 25.01 5.35 17.54
N GLY A 31 24.62 6.04 18.61
CA GLY A 31 23.23 6.46 18.85
C GLY A 31 22.70 7.31 17.70
N ILE A 32 23.43 8.36 17.31
CA ILE A 32 23.09 9.23 16.19
C ILE A 32 22.93 8.43 14.89
N LYS A 33 23.84 7.49 14.59
CA LYS A 33 23.72 6.63 13.40
C LYS A 33 22.45 5.79 13.40
N LYS A 34 22.05 5.25 14.56
CA LYS A 34 20.81 4.48 14.70
C LYS A 34 19.59 5.37 14.47
N ASP A 35 19.56 6.55 15.06
CA ASP A 35 18.46 7.51 14.89
C ASP A 35 18.33 7.95 13.43
N PHE A 36 19.45 8.20 12.73
CA PHE A 36 19.43 8.49 11.29
C PHE A 36 18.89 7.33 10.45
N ALA A 37 19.23 6.08 10.79
CA ALA A 37 18.72 4.91 10.10
C ALA A 37 17.20 4.77 10.30
N GLU A 38 16.72 4.98 11.53
CA GLU A 38 15.30 4.96 11.86
C GLU A 38 14.52 6.06 11.14
N VAL A 39 14.99 7.31 11.21
CA VAL A 39 14.37 8.44 10.50
C VAL A 39 14.34 8.21 9.00
N LYS A 40 15.40 7.64 8.42
CA LYS A 40 15.44 7.32 6.98
C LYS A 40 14.41 6.23 6.63
N ASN A 41 14.34 5.16 7.41
CA ASN A 41 13.38 4.08 7.20
C ASN A 41 11.93 4.58 7.34
N ASN A 42 11.65 5.38 8.37
CA ASN A 42 10.35 6.00 8.58
C ASN A 42 9.98 6.93 7.41
N LYS A 43 10.93 7.76 6.95
CA LYS A 43 10.69 8.62 5.78
C LYS A 43 10.37 7.81 4.52
N THR A 44 11.07 6.70 4.28
CA THR A 44 10.78 5.80 3.15
C THR A 44 9.40 5.16 3.30
N ALA A 45 9.06 4.61 4.46
CA ALA A 45 7.75 4.03 4.73
C ALA A 45 6.61 5.04 4.54
N THR A 46 6.74 6.23 5.12
CA THR A 46 5.76 7.32 4.97
C THR A 46 5.65 7.77 3.52
N ALA A 47 6.75 7.88 2.78
CA ALA A 47 6.71 8.25 1.36
C ALA A 47 5.94 7.21 0.52
N HIS A 48 6.14 5.91 0.81
CA HIS A 48 5.38 4.84 0.17
C HIS A 48 3.89 4.92 0.51
N GLN A 49 3.54 5.13 1.78
CA GLN A 49 2.14 5.28 2.21
C GLN A 49 1.48 6.50 1.56
N VAL A 50 2.15 7.66 1.53
CA VAL A 50 1.61 8.87 0.91
C VAL A 50 1.41 8.68 -0.59
N ARG A 51 2.33 7.96 -1.27
CA ARG A 51 2.15 7.63 -2.69
C ARG A 51 0.92 6.76 -2.90
N GLN A 52 0.79 5.67 -2.13
CA GLN A 52 -0.37 4.77 -2.22
C GLN A 52 -1.67 5.51 -1.91
N TYR A 53 -1.70 6.35 -0.88
CA TYR A 53 -2.88 7.17 -0.55
C TYR A 53 -3.26 8.14 -1.67
N ARG A 54 -2.28 8.76 -2.35
CA ARG A 54 -2.56 9.65 -3.48
C ARG A 54 -3.10 8.92 -4.71
N GLU A 55 -2.63 7.69 -4.93
CA GLU A 55 -2.95 6.89 -6.11
C GLU A 55 -4.25 6.11 -5.94
N PHE A 56 -4.48 5.57 -4.74
CA PHE A 56 -5.57 4.66 -4.42
C PHE A 56 -6.58 5.20 -3.42
N GLY A 57 -6.36 6.39 -2.85
CA GLY A 57 -7.24 6.95 -1.82
C GLY A 57 -8.69 7.15 -2.26
N LYS A 58 -8.94 7.27 -3.58
CA LYS A 58 -10.30 7.31 -4.14
C LYS A 58 -11.06 5.98 -4.05
N TYR A 59 -10.34 4.88 -3.85
CA TYR A 59 -10.86 3.52 -3.70
C TYR A 59 -10.76 3.03 -2.26
N GLU A 60 -10.18 3.83 -1.35
CA GLU A 60 -10.12 3.58 0.09
C GLU A 60 -11.41 4.06 0.78
N THR A 61 -12.55 3.79 0.16
CA THR A 61 -13.85 4.19 0.68
C THR A 61 -14.39 3.08 1.56
N GLY A 62 -13.86 3.03 2.78
CA GLY A 62 -14.60 2.53 3.93
C GLY A 62 -14.69 1.03 4.14
N PHE A 63 -14.49 0.69 5.41
CA PHE A 63 -14.33 -0.64 5.96
C PHE A 63 -15.69 -1.28 6.30
N SER A 64 -16.75 -0.88 5.61
CA SER A 64 -18.08 -1.29 6.00
C SER A 64 -18.31 -2.74 5.59
N PRO A 65 -18.54 -3.66 6.55
CA PRO A 65 -18.99 -4.98 6.19
C PRO A 65 -20.34 -4.83 5.48
N LYS A 66 -20.58 -5.67 4.47
CA LYS A 66 -21.81 -5.72 3.64
C LYS A 66 -23.13 -5.69 4.45
N THR A 67 -23.07 -5.92 5.76
CA THR A 67 -24.17 -5.89 6.71
C THR A 67 -24.67 -4.49 7.09
N GLU A 68 -23.86 -3.43 6.96
CA GLU A 68 -24.28 -2.06 7.29
C GLU A 68 -24.74 -1.28 6.07
N ALA A 69 -26.02 -1.47 5.69
CA ALA A 69 -26.62 -0.95 4.46
C ALA A 69 -26.55 0.59 4.27
N ALA A 70 -26.35 1.36 5.35
CA ALA A 70 -26.25 2.82 5.28
C ALA A 70 -24.86 3.30 4.85
N ASN A 71 -23.79 2.68 5.37
CA ASN A 71 -22.40 3.03 5.09
C ASN A 71 -21.96 2.45 3.73
N TYR A 72 -22.39 1.22 3.44
CA TYR A 72 -22.11 0.56 2.16
C TYR A 72 -22.66 1.35 0.94
N LYS A 73 -23.74 2.13 1.08
CA LYS A 73 -24.27 2.97 -0.01
C LYS A 73 -23.55 4.31 -0.16
N SER A 74 -23.14 4.93 0.94
CA SER A 74 -22.53 6.27 0.92
C SER A 74 -21.11 6.27 0.33
N GLU A 75 -20.50 5.09 0.25
CA GLU A 75 -19.11 4.89 -0.17
C GLU A 75 -19.02 4.20 -1.55
N CYS A 76 -20.16 4.02 -2.24
CA CYS A 76 -20.19 3.47 -3.59
C CYS A 76 -19.70 4.48 -4.64
N LEU A 77 -19.03 3.94 -5.65
CA LEU A 77 -18.65 4.61 -6.88
C LEU A 77 -19.65 4.31 -8.00
N TYR A 78 -19.77 5.22 -8.96
CA TYR A 78 -20.58 5.00 -10.15
C TYR A 78 -19.85 4.09 -11.13
N ALA A 79 -20.59 3.44 -12.02
CA ALA A 79 -20.03 2.61 -13.07
C ALA A 79 -18.98 3.34 -13.93
N ASP A 80 -19.15 4.64 -14.17
CA ASP A 80 -18.17 5.45 -14.91
C ASP A 80 -16.80 5.50 -14.20
N ASP A 81 -16.78 5.58 -12.87
CA ASP A 81 -15.55 5.57 -12.07
C ASP A 81 -14.87 4.18 -12.12
N VAL A 82 -15.67 3.11 -12.17
CA VAL A 82 -15.17 1.72 -12.35
C VAL A 82 -14.56 1.55 -13.75
N LEU A 83 -15.23 2.07 -14.79
CA LEU A 83 -14.71 2.08 -16.15
C LEU A 83 -13.40 2.85 -16.24
N GLU A 84 -13.33 4.01 -15.60
CA GLU A 84 -12.11 4.81 -15.53
C GLU A 84 -10.98 4.02 -14.86
N ALA A 85 -11.26 3.32 -13.75
CA ALA A 85 -10.30 2.47 -13.06
C ALA A 85 -9.74 1.37 -14.00
N ILE A 86 -10.62 0.60 -14.64
CA ILE A 86 -10.23 -0.47 -15.57
C ILE A 86 -9.36 0.08 -16.71
N ARG A 87 -9.67 1.28 -17.21
CA ARG A 87 -8.93 1.91 -18.30
C ARG A 87 -7.58 2.48 -17.87
N ASN A 88 -7.50 3.06 -16.68
CA ASN A 88 -6.26 3.61 -16.12
C ASN A 88 -5.22 2.51 -15.89
N TYR A 89 -5.68 1.33 -15.47
CA TYR A 89 -4.83 0.18 -15.16
C TYR A 89 -4.92 -0.94 -16.19
N ARG A 90 -5.35 -0.61 -17.43
CA ARG A 90 -5.50 -1.58 -18.54
C ARG A 90 -4.21 -2.31 -18.92
N ASP A 91 -3.08 -1.80 -18.47
CA ASP A 91 -1.75 -2.41 -18.63
C ASP A 91 -1.50 -3.54 -17.63
N GLY A 92 -2.43 -3.77 -16.69
CA GLY A 92 -2.30 -4.79 -15.66
C GLY A 92 -1.25 -4.46 -14.61
N SER A 93 -0.90 -3.18 -14.46
CA SER A 93 -0.01 -2.68 -13.39
C SER A 93 -0.54 -2.97 -11.98
N ILE A 94 -1.86 -3.09 -11.85
CA ILE A 94 -2.56 -3.65 -10.68
C ILE A 94 -3.67 -4.58 -11.18
N GLU A 95 -4.13 -5.46 -10.30
CA GLU A 95 -5.27 -6.33 -10.58
C GLU A 95 -6.60 -5.58 -10.37
N ILE A 96 -7.59 -5.80 -11.24
CA ILE A 96 -8.94 -5.25 -11.05
C ILE A 96 -9.95 -6.38 -11.11
N TYR A 97 -10.81 -6.45 -10.09
CA TYR A 97 -11.90 -7.41 -10.04
C TYR A 97 -13.25 -6.69 -9.96
N VAL A 98 -14.23 -7.15 -10.73
CA VAL A 98 -15.62 -6.67 -10.68
C VAL A 98 -16.54 -7.88 -10.57
N ASP A 99 -17.30 -8.01 -9.48
CA ASP A 99 -18.05 -9.24 -9.19
C ASP A 99 -19.22 -9.50 -10.15
N LYS A 100 -20.05 -8.48 -10.36
CA LYS A 100 -21.32 -8.54 -11.10
C LYS A 100 -21.43 -7.29 -11.96
N PRO A 101 -20.56 -7.13 -12.97
CA PRO A 101 -20.50 -5.93 -13.79
C PRO A 101 -21.84 -5.63 -14.47
N ASN A 102 -22.59 -6.67 -14.87
CA ASN A 102 -23.90 -6.52 -15.51
C ASN A 102 -24.89 -7.61 -15.06
N SER A 103 -26.09 -7.58 -15.63
CA SER A 103 -27.17 -8.52 -15.34
C SER A 103 -26.88 -9.99 -15.68
N THR A 104 -25.87 -10.27 -16.51
CA THR A 104 -25.42 -11.64 -16.80
C THR A 104 -24.62 -12.25 -15.66
N GLY A 105 -24.07 -11.40 -14.78
CA GLY A 105 -23.35 -11.84 -13.57
C GLY A 105 -21.99 -12.47 -13.83
N VAL A 106 -21.40 -12.31 -15.03
CA VAL A 106 -20.05 -12.78 -15.34
C VAL A 106 -19.03 -11.77 -14.78
N PRO A 107 -18.16 -12.14 -13.83
CA PRO A 107 -17.17 -11.23 -13.26
C PRO A 107 -16.17 -10.75 -14.32
N ILE A 108 -15.68 -9.53 -14.16
CA ILE A 108 -14.49 -9.04 -14.90
C ILE A 108 -13.29 -9.21 -13.98
N HIS A 109 -12.23 -9.85 -14.48
CA HIS A 109 -10.96 -9.97 -13.77
C HIS A 109 -9.83 -9.53 -14.70
N LEU A 110 -9.27 -8.36 -14.43
CA LEU A 110 -8.09 -7.82 -15.06
C LEU A 110 -6.87 -8.22 -14.26
N THR A 111 -6.03 -9.04 -14.88
CA THR A 111 -4.72 -9.43 -14.37
C THR A 111 -3.66 -8.97 -15.37
N THR A 112 -2.40 -8.92 -14.96
CA THR A 112 -1.28 -8.62 -15.87
C THR A 112 -1.27 -9.58 -17.07
N GLY A 113 -1.54 -10.87 -16.85
CA GLY A 113 -1.60 -11.85 -17.93
C GLY A 113 -2.75 -11.59 -18.92
N ASP A 114 -3.93 -11.20 -18.44
CA ASP A 114 -5.07 -10.91 -19.33
C ASP A 114 -4.90 -9.59 -20.08
N ALA A 115 -4.28 -8.59 -19.44
CA ALA A 115 -3.93 -7.32 -20.08
C ALA A 115 -2.97 -7.51 -21.27
N GLU A 116 -2.00 -8.42 -21.15
CA GLU A 116 -1.04 -8.74 -22.21
C GLU A 116 -1.66 -9.57 -23.33
N GLN A 117 -2.47 -10.57 -22.99
CA GLN A 117 -3.02 -11.52 -23.95
C GLN A 117 -4.26 -10.99 -24.66
N ASN A 118 -5.12 -10.25 -23.96
CA ASN A 118 -6.43 -9.82 -24.45
C ASN A 118 -6.71 -8.33 -24.19
N PRO A 119 -5.83 -7.39 -24.61
CA PRO A 119 -6.00 -5.96 -24.34
C PRO A 119 -7.30 -5.37 -24.93
N SER A 120 -7.85 -5.98 -25.98
CA SER A 120 -9.13 -5.56 -26.59
C SER A 120 -10.34 -5.72 -25.67
N ASN A 121 -10.27 -6.64 -24.69
CA ASN A 121 -11.36 -6.89 -23.74
C ASN A 121 -11.61 -5.69 -22.81
N TYR A 122 -10.64 -4.77 -22.70
CA TYR A 122 -10.71 -3.58 -21.85
C TYR A 122 -10.84 -2.27 -22.64
N SER A 123 -11.23 -2.38 -23.92
CA SER A 123 -11.59 -1.21 -24.71
C SER A 123 -12.89 -0.59 -24.19
N LEU A 124 -13.07 0.72 -24.39
CA LEU A 124 -14.28 1.41 -23.93
C LEU A 124 -15.56 0.80 -24.52
N GLU A 125 -15.51 0.35 -25.77
CA GLU A 125 -16.64 -0.29 -26.45
C GLU A 125 -17.04 -1.60 -25.75
N VAL A 126 -16.07 -2.44 -25.38
CA VAL A 126 -16.35 -3.70 -24.69
C VAL A 126 -16.84 -3.44 -23.26
N LEU A 127 -16.21 -2.50 -22.55
CA LEU A 127 -16.55 -2.16 -21.16
C LEU A 127 -17.90 -1.45 -21.00
N THR A 128 -18.43 -0.84 -22.07
CA THR A 128 -19.78 -0.24 -22.09
C THR A 128 -20.82 -1.15 -22.75
N SER A 129 -20.40 -2.30 -23.30
CA SER A 129 -21.31 -3.23 -23.97
C SER A 129 -22.29 -3.87 -22.99
N THR A 130 -23.54 -4.04 -23.39
CA THR A 130 -24.57 -4.66 -22.54
C THR A 130 -24.32 -6.15 -22.25
N ALA A 131 -23.51 -6.82 -23.08
CA ALA A 131 -23.24 -8.25 -22.97
C ALA A 131 -22.03 -8.59 -22.10
N LYS A 132 -21.03 -7.71 -22.02
CA LYS A 132 -19.75 -7.98 -21.33
C LYS A 132 -19.24 -6.81 -20.48
N GLY A 133 -19.82 -5.64 -20.64
CA GLY A 133 -19.41 -4.41 -19.97
C GLY A 133 -20.05 -4.23 -18.60
N VAL A 134 -19.77 -3.09 -17.98
CA VAL A 134 -20.34 -2.67 -16.71
C VAL A 134 -21.67 -1.95 -16.95
N ASP A 135 -22.66 -2.29 -16.16
CA ASP A 135 -23.97 -1.65 -16.14
C ASP A 135 -23.83 -0.20 -15.64
N LEU A 136 -24.04 0.75 -16.54
CA LEU A 136 -23.88 2.18 -16.28
C LEU A 136 -24.84 2.72 -15.19
N SER A 137 -25.90 1.98 -14.87
CA SER A 137 -26.85 2.33 -13.80
C SER A 137 -26.50 1.75 -12.43
N ALA A 138 -25.47 0.89 -12.36
CA ALA A 138 -25.08 0.21 -11.14
C ALA A 138 -24.11 1.06 -10.29
N LEU A 139 -24.13 0.76 -8.99
CA LEU A 139 -23.22 1.32 -7.99
C LEU A 139 -22.31 0.21 -7.49
N PHE A 140 -21.03 0.53 -7.29
CA PHE A 140 -20.01 -0.42 -6.89
C PHE A 140 -19.25 0.07 -5.68
N HIS A 141 -19.12 -0.79 -4.68
CA HIS A 141 -18.26 -0.52 -3.53
C HIS A 141 -16.83 -0.97 -3.85
N PRO A 142 -15.83 -0.06 -3.82
CA PRO A 142 -14.44 -0.45 -4.03
C PRO A 142 -13.83 -1.05 -2.77
N TYR A 143 -12.86 -1.94 -2.95
CA TYR A 143 -12.02 -2.53 -1.91
C TYR A 143 -10.59 -2.59 -2.42
N LEU A 144 -9.63 -2.23 -1.57
CA LEU A 144 -8.21 -2.36 -1.88
C LEU A 144 -7.70 -3.74 -1.52
N ILE A 145 -7.02 -4.38 -2.46
CA ILE A 145 -6.35 -5.66 -2.28
C ILE A 145 -4.87 -5.37 -2.03
N TYR A 146 -4.32 -5.95 -0.97
CA TYR A 146 -2.92 -5.79 -0.58
C TYR A 146 -2.15 -7.08 -0.83
N ASN A 147 -0.84 -6.96 -1.03
CA ASN A 147 0.06 -8.10 -1.24
C ASN A 147 -0.12 -9.19 -0.18
N GLY A 148 -0.38 -10.43 -0.63
CA GLY A 148 -0.64 -11.59 0.22
C GLY A 148 -2.13 -11.91 0.44
N SER A 149 -3.04 -11.03 0.01
CA SER A 149 -4.47 -11.29 -0.07
C SER A 149 -4.87 -11.68 -1.49
N ASP A 150 -5.70 -12.71 -1.61
CA ASP A 150 -6.24 -13.20 -2.88
C ASP A 150 -7.70 -12.78 -3.03
N VAL A 151 -8.15 -12.62 -4.27
CA VAL A 151 -9.50 -12.16 -4.66
C VAL A 151 -10.54 -13.29 -4.52
N THR A 152 -10.11 -14.47 -4.07
CA THR A 152 -10.86 -15.72 -4.17
C THR A 152 -12.11 -15.81 -3.29
N ASP A 153 -12.30 -14.93 -2.31
CA ASP A 153 -13.55 -14.83 -1.55
C ASP A 153 -14.16 -13.41 -1.60
N PRO A 154 -15.19 -13.17 -2.43
CA PRO A 154 -15.88 -11.88 -2.55
C PRO A 154 -16.55 -11.40 -1.26
N SER A 155 -16.65 -12.29 -0.26
CA SER A 155 -17.36 -12.07 0.99
C SER A 155 -16.52 -11.35 2.05
N TYR A 156 -15.20 -11.37 1.91
CA TYR A 156 -14.26 -10.82 2.89
C TYR A 156 -13.00 -10.28 2.22
N TYR A 157 -13.07 -9.07 1.67
CA TYR A 157 -11.86 -8.32 1.38
C TYR A 157 -11.29 -7.80 2.71
N ASN A 158 -10.28 -8.53 3.20
CA ASN A 158 -9.69 -8.26 4.50
C ASN A 158 -8.67 -7.13 4.36
N ASN A 159 -9.00 -5.97 4.93
CA ASN A 159 -8.19 -4.77 4.87
C ASN A 159 -7.05 -4.83 5.90
N TYR A 160 -5.99 -5.59 5.60
CA TYR A 160 -4.73 -5.41 6.32
C TYR A 160 -3.99 -4.21 5.74
N SER A 161 -4.02 -3.07 6.44
CA SER A 161 -3.40 -1.79 6.05
C SER A 161 -1.86 -1.80 5.97
N SER A 162 -1.22 -2.94 6.22
CA SER A 162 0.23 -3.11 6.16
C SER A 162 0.62 -3.86 4.89
N GLY A 163 0.59 -3.18 3.75
CA GLY A 163 0.94 -3.80 2.48
C GLY A 163 1.17 -2.81 1.34
N THR A 164 1.60 -3.33 0.20
CA THR A 164 1.50 -2.63 -1.09
C THR A 164 0.20 -3.02 -1.74
N VAL A 165 -0.59 -2.05 -2.20
CA VAL A 165 -1.80 -2.32 -3.01
C VAL A 165 -1.39 -3.11 -4.26
N THR A 166 -2.00 -4.29 -4.44
CA THR A 166 -1.81 -5.17 -5.60
C THR A 166 -3.05 -5.20 -6.49
N GLY A 167 -4.20 -4.76 -5.99
CA GLY A 167 -5.41 -4.68 -6.81
C GLY A 167 -6.56 -3.90 -6.20
N ILE A 168 -7.63 -3.77 -6.98
CA ILE A 168 -8.88 -3.11 -6.60
C ILE A 168 -10.05 -4.05 -6.95
N ALA A 169 -10.89 -4.36 -5.97
CA ALA A 169 -12.14 -5.08 -6.18
C ALA A 169 -13.33 -4.12 -6.14
N PHE A 170 -14.29 -4.32 -7.04
CA PHE A 170 -15.54 -3.57 -7.14
C PHE A 170 -16.72 -4.52 -6.96
N ILE A 171 -17.48 -4.31 -5.90
CA ILE A 171 -18.62 -5.17 -5.54
C ILE A 171 -19.91 -4.42 -5.76
N ARG A 172 -20.77 -4.95 -6.63
CA ARG A 172 -22.05 -4.34 -6.96
C ARG A 172 -22.97 -4.26 -5.73
N TYR A 173 -23.60 -3.10 -5.56
CA TYR A 173 -24.70 -2.89 -4.61
C TYR A 173 -26.06 -3.26 -5.22
#